data_AF-A0A0C9SBG3-F1
#
_entry.id   AF-A0A0C9SBG3-F1
#
_cell.length_a   1.000
_cell.length_b   1.000
_cell.length_c   1.000
_cell.angle_alpha   90.00
_cell.angle_beta   90.00
_cell.angle_gamma   90.00
#
_symmetry.space_group_name_H-M   'P 1'
#
loop_
_entity.id
_entity.type
_entity.pdbx_description
1 polymer ?
#
loop_
_entity_poly.entity_id
_entity_poly.type
_entity_poly.pdbx_seq_one_letter_code
_entity_poly.pdbx_strand_id
1 'polypeptide(L)' 'AVIQPLQACPRCCGVCSMPKCPPGTPKHGERSMTFYLPKDQKCQAITFPGVCKGKYYSSINECRDCCKSYLTK' A
#
# COMPACT_ATOMS: atom_id res chain seq x y z
N ALA A 1 0.99 -34.15 -7.23
CA ALA A 1 0.31 -32.85 -7.10
C ALA A 1 1.23 -31.77 -7.65
N VAL A 2 0.83 -31.08 -8.72
CA VAL A 2 1.59 -29.94 -9.24
C VAL A 2 1.34 -28.79 -8.28
N ILE A 3 2.34 -28.45 -7.47
CA ILE A 3 2.30 -27.27 -6.61
C ILE A 3 2.34 -26.08 -7.56
N GLN A 4 1.18 -25.48 -7.82
CA GLN A 4 1.09 -24.26 -8.63
C GLN A 4 1.97 -23.20 -7.94
N PRO A 5 2.91 -22.56 -8.65
CA PRO A 5 3.66 -21.46 -8.07
C PRO A 5 2.65 -20.42 -7.60
N LEU A 6 2.70 -20.09 -6.32
CA LEU A 6 1.93 -19.03 -5.67
C LEU A 6 1.84 -17.87 -6.66
N GLN A 7 0.65 -17.71 -7.26
CA GLN A 7 0.46 -16.88 -8.43
C GLN A 7 1.11 -15.53 -8.18
N ALA A 8 2.19 -15.27 -8.95
CA ALA A 8 2.82 -13.96 -8.99
C ALA A 8 1.70 -12.98 -9.30
N CYS A 9 1.42 -12.17 -8.29
CA CYS A 9 0.17 -11.47 -8.17
C CYS A 9 -0.07 -10.58 -9.42
N PRO A 10 -1.17 -10.78 -10.18
CA PRO A 10 -1.21 -10.39 -11.59
C PRO A 10 -1.43 -8.89 -11.84
N ARG A 11 -1.93 -8.12 -10.86
CA ARG A 11 -2.16 -6.65 -10.98
C ARG A 11 -2.12 -5.91 -9.64
N CYS A 12 -2.58 -6.53 -8.56
CA CYS A 12 -2.89 -5.82 -7.32
C CYS A 12 -2.15 -6.42 -6.13
N CYS A 13 -0.88 -6.06 -6.00
CA CYS A 13 0.01 -6.65 -4.99
C CYS A 13 0.26 -5.72 -3.81
N GLY A 14 -0.27 -4.50 -3.87
CA GLY A 14 -0.29 -3.59 -2.75
C GLY A 14 -1.41 -3.94 -1.77
N VAL A 15 -1.20 -3.63 -0.51
CA VAL A 15 -2.27 -3.66 0.48
C VAL A 15 -3.20 -2.47 0.28
N CYS A 16 -4.50 -2.66 0.43
CA CYS A 16 -5.50 -1.58 0.47
C CYS A 16 -5.84 -1.15 1.90
N SER A 17 -5.31 -1.85 2.90
CA SER A 17 -5.53 -1.55 4.31
C SER A 17 -4.47 -0.58 4.83
N MET A 18 -4.88 0.30 5.75
CA MET A 18 -3.97 1.19 6.45
C MET A 18 -2.85 0.35 7.11
N PRO A 19 -1.57 0.64 6.84
CA PRO A 19 -0.48 -0.11 7.45
C PRO A 19 -0.48 0.08 8.95
N LYS A 20 -0.30 -1.03 9.68
CA LYS A 20 0.06 -1.01 11.10
C LYS A 20 1.57 -0.75 11.25
N CYS A 21 2.05 0.31 10.61
CA CYS A 21 3.43 0.72 10.80
C CYS A 21 3.52 1.45 12.13
N PRO A 22 4.47 1.05 13.00
CA PRO A 22 4.68 1.79 14.24
C PRO A 22 5.03 3.23 13.85
N PRO A 23 4.50 4.24 14.56
CA PRO A 23 4.95 5.62 14.38
C PRO A 23 6.44 5.65 14.76
N GLY A 24 7.30 5.51 13.76
CA GLY A 24 8.74 5.67 13.92
C GLY A 24 8.99 7.15 14.17
N THR A 25 9.71 7.47 15.23
CA THR A 25 10.27 8.82 15.37
C THR A 25 11.23 9.01 14.19
N PRO A 26 11.02 10.03 13.33
CA PRO A 26 11.90 10.24 12.18
C PRO A 26 13.32 10.44 12.69
N LYS A 27 14.21 9.46 12.44
CA LYS A 27 15.63 9.65 12.72
C LYS A 27 16.25 10.48 11.59
N HIS A 28 17.23 11.30 11.94
CA HIS A 28 17.94 12.13 10.99
C HIS A 28 18.57 11.24 9.88
N GLY A 29 18.11 11.38 8.63
CA GLY A 29 18.54 10.56 7.49
C GLY A 29 17.60 9.42 7.09
N GLU A 30 16.45 9.24 7.75
CA GLU A 30 15.47 8.22 7.34
C GLU A 30 14.71 8.62 6.06
N ARG A 31 14.66 7.70 5.10
CA ARG A 31 13.88 7.87 3.86
C ARG A 31 12.40 7.86 4.19
N SER A 32 11.69 8.93 3.85
CA SER A 32 10.23 8.92 3.83
C SER A 32 9.73 8.05 2.68
N MET A 33 8.69 7.26 2.94
CA MET A 33 8.04 6.45 1.91
C MET A 33 6.65 6.99 1.67
N THR A 34 6.38 7.43 0.44
CA THR A 34 5.05 7.85 0.00
C THR A 34 4.37 6.72 -0.76
N PHE A 35 3.15 6.38 -0.39
CA PHE A 35 2.34 5.35 -1.04
C PHE A 35 0.85 5.72 -1.06
N TYR A 36 0.08 5.08 -1.93
CA TYR A 36 -1.33 5.36 -2.13
C TYR A 36 -2.19 4.27 -1.50
N LEU A 37 -3.15 4.69 -0.68
CA LEU A 37 -4.10 3.81 0.00
C LEU A 37 -5.50 4.39 -0.02
N PRO A 38 -6.55 3.55 -0.06
CA PRO A 38 -7.93 4.00 0.07
C PRO A 38 -8.18 4.45 1.52
N LYS A 39 -8.48 5.74 1.69
CA LYS A 39 -8.87 6.35 2.95
C LYS A 39 -10.10 7.20 2.68
N ASP A 40 -11.17 6.96 3.44
CA ASP A 40 -12.44 7.69 3.29
C ASP A 40 -13.01 7.59 1.86
N GLN A 41 -13.13 6.36 1.35
CA GLN A 41 -13.59 6.05 -0.02
C GLN A 41 -12.79 6.75 -1.15
N LYS A 42 -11.59 7.26 -0.86
CA LYS A 42 -10.71 7.93 -1.84
C LYS A 42 -9.28 7.42 -1.71
N CYS A 43 -8.60 7.21 -2.83
CA CYS A 43 -7.17 6.92 -2.80
C CYS A 43 -6.40 8.19 -2.44
N GLN A 44 -5.72 8.17 -1.30
CA GLN A 44 -4.91 9.27 -0.79
C GLN A 44 -3.45 8.86 -0.71
N ALA A 45 -2.55 9.82 -0.97
CA ALA A 45 -1.13 9.65 -0.74
C ALA A 45 -0.85 9.76 0.76
N ILE A 46 -0.22 8.73 1.32
CA ILE A 46 0.23 8.67 2.70
C ILE A 46 1.76 8.68 2.66
N THR A 47 2.34 9.69 3.28
CA THR A 47 3.79 9.77 3.47
C THR A 47 4.10 9.31 4.87
N PHE A 48 4.86 8.23 4.98
CA PHE A 48 5.32 7.69 6.27
C PHE A 48 6.77 8.12 6.51
N PRO A 49 7.10 8.69 7.68
CA PRO A 49 8.48 8.88 8.08
C PRO A 49 9.08 7.52 8.43
N GLY A 50 9.99 7.03 7.59
CA GLY A 50 10.64 5.74 7.74
C GLY A 50 10.18 4.66 6.75
N VAL A 51 10.70 3.45 6.94
CA VAL A 51 10.39 2.30 6.07
C VAL A 51 9.22 1.51 6.65
N CYS A 52 8.08 1.61 5.98
CA CYS A 52 6.89 0.84 6.32
C CYS A 52 6.97 -0.53 5.61
N LYS A 53 6.93 -1.64 6.37
CA LYS A 53 7.13 -2.99 5.83
C LYS A 53 5.84 -3.50 5.18
N GLY A 54 5.80 -3.49 3.85
CA GLY A 54 4.68 -3.99 3.06
C GLY A 54 4.82 -3.65 1.59
N LYS A 55 4.05 -4.31 0.73
CA LYS A 55 3.85 -3.82 -0.64
C LYS A 55 2.73 -2.80 -0.59
N TYR A 56 3.02 -1.58 -1.03
CA TYR A 56 2.04 -0.52 -1.18
C TYR A 56 2.04 -0.03 -2.62
N TYR A 57 0.95 0.62 -3.02
CA TYR A 57 0.84 1.20 -4.34
C TYR A 57 1.66 2.48 -4.43
N SER A 58 2.51 2.59 -5.43
CA SER A 58 3.24 3.84 -5.72
C SER A 58 2.44 4.79 -6.61
N SER A 59 1.29 4.35 -7.11
CA SER A 59 0.43 5.12 -8.01
C SER A 59 -1.02 5.17 -7.53
N ILE A 60 -1.65 6.34 -7.68
CA ILE A 60 -3.09 6.51 -7.41
C ILE A 60 -3.95 5.63 -8.32
N ASN A 61 -3.51 5.39 -9.57
CA ASN A 61 -4.26 4.58 -10.52
C ASN A 61 -4.29 3.11 -10.10
N GLU A 62 -3.18 2.58 -9.58
CA GLU A 62 -3.14 1.23 -9.01
C GLU A 62 -4.02 1.12 -7.77
N CYS A 63 -3.96 2.10 -6.86
CA CYS A 63 -4.86 2.13 -5.72
C CYS A 63 -6.33 2.14 -6.16
N ARG A 64 -6.69 2.93 -7.18
CA ARG A 64 -8.06 2.97 -7.70
C ARG A 64 -8.47 1.69 -8.39
N ASP A 65 -7.57 1.02 -9.11
CA ASP A 65 -7.90 -0.21 -9.82
C ASP A 65 -8.03 -1.40 -8.85
N CYS A 66 -7.15 -1.45 -7.87
CA CYS A 66 -7.01 -2.56 -6.93
C CYS A 66 -7.88 -2.43 -5.68
N CYS A 67 -8.14 -1.20 -5.24
CA CYS A 67 -8.93 -0.95 -4.04
C CYS A 67 -10.35 -0.48 -4.35
N LYS A 68 -10.89 -0.75 -5.55
CA LYS A 68 -12.28 -0.38 -5.93
C LYS A 68 -13.30 -0.76 -4.87
N SER A 69 -13.20 -1.95 -4.29
CA SER A 69 -14.10 -2.43 -3.23
C SER A 69 -14.11 -1.54 -1.98
N TYR A 70 -13.01 -0.84 -1.68
CA TYR A 70 -12.93 0.13 -0.58
C TYR A 70 -13.42 1.53 -0.96
N LEU A 71 -13.49 1.84 -2.26
CA LEU A 71 -13.95 3.13 -2.80
C LEU A 71 -15.46 3.14 -3.07
N THR A 72 -16.10 1.98 -3.15
CA THR A 72 -17.50 1.81 -3.60
C THR A 72 -18.43 1.33 -2.47
N LYS A 73 -18.18 1.77 -1.23
CA LYS A 73 -18.96 1.37 -0.05
C LYS A 73 -20.21 2.21 0.13
#